data_AF-A0A7W1GLW2-F1
#
_entry.id   AF-A0A7W1GLW2-F1
#
_cell.length_a   1.000
_cell.length_b   1.000
_cell.length_c   1.000
_cell.angle_alpha   90.00
_cell.angle_beta   90.00
_cell.angle_gamma   90.00
#
_symmetry.space_group_name_H-M   'P 1'
#
loop_
_entity.id
_entity.type
_entity.pdbx_description
1 polymer ?
#
loop_
_entity_poly.entity_id
_entity_poly.type
_entity_poly.pdbx_seq_one_letter_code
_entity_poly.pdbx_strand_id
1 'polypeptide(L)' 'MLEITASVPVGSNPLASTVIGNELWVPNIDSNTVSVVDLATASVTRTIPVGQSPIAVVQEAGDAWITSEGEGDVWRISPG' A
#
# COMPACT_ATOMS: atom_id res chain seq x y z
N MET A 1 -21.70 -1.18 -19.11
CA MET A 1 -21.23 0.16 -18.69
C MET A 1 -20.31 -0.05 -17.50
N LEU A 2 -19.20 0.68 -17.42
CA LEU A 2 -18.29 0.64 -16.26
C LEU A 2 -18.62 1.84 -15.37
N GLU A 3 -18.65 1.64 -14.05
CA GLU A 3 -18.93 2.69 -13.06
C GLU A 3 -17.99 2.56 -11.85
N ILE A 4 -17.80 3.67 -11.13
CA ILE A 4 -17.08 3.69 -9.85
C ILE A 4 -18.06 3.27 -8.76
N THR A 5 -17.81 2.15 -8.10
CA THR A 5 -18.68 1.59 -7.06
C THR A 5 -18.22 1.92 -5.63
N ALA A 6 -16.97 2.33 -5.46
CA ALA A 6 -16.40 2.72 -4.17
C ALA A 6 -15.27 3.75 -4.34
N SER A 7 -15.05 4.55 -3.30
CA SER A 7 -13.89 5.43 -3.15
C SER A 7 -13.37 5.29 -1.73
N VAL A 8 -12.12 4.87 -1.58
CA VAL A 8 -11.49 4.62 -0.28
C VAL A 8 -10.43 5.69 -0.02
N PRO A 9 -10.61 6.58 0.97
CA PRO A 9 -9.57 7.54 1.33
C PRO A 9 -8.34 6.81 1.87
N VAL A 10 -7.19 7.07 1.24
CA VAL A 10 -5.86 6.61 1.67
C VAL A 10 -5.00 7.82 2.03
N GLY A 11 -3.67 7.69 2.03
CA GLY A 11 -2.76 8.81 2.19
C GLY A 11 -2.65 9.69 0.94
N SER A 12 -1.71 10.64 1.01
CA SER A 12 -1.44 11.59 -0.07
C SER A 12 -0.58 10.95 -1.15
N ASN A 13 -0.97 11.18 -2.41
CA ASN A 13 -0.25 10.76 -3.61
C ASN A 13 0.01 9.22 -3.65
N PRO A 14 -1.08 8.42 -3.76
CA PRO A 14 -0.96 6.97 -3.86
C PRO A 14 -0.36 6.52 -5.20
N LEU A 15 0.51 5.50 -5.17
CA LEU A 15 1.22 4.97 -6.35
C LEU A 15 0.95 3.47 -6.58
N ALA A 16 1.96 2.69 -6.98
CA ALA A 16 1.82 1.33 -7.48
C ALA A 16 1.42 0.36 -6.36
N SER A 17 0.10 0.14 -6.26
CA SER A 17 -0.52 -0.74 -5.28
C SER A 17 -0.49 -2.21 -5.72
N THR A 18 -0.53 -3.10 -4.74
CA THR A 18 -0.52 -4.55 -4.96
C THR A 18 -1.55 -5.23 -4.07
N VAL A 19 -2.23 -6.23 -4.64
CA VAL A 19 -3.12 -7.11 -3.89
C VAL A 19 -2.28 -8.17 -3.18
N ILE A 20 -2.49 -8.30 -1.87
CA ILE A 20 -1.83 -9.25 -0.97
C ILE A 20 -2.95 -9.95 -0.19
N GLY A 21 -3.31 -11.17 -0.59
CA GLY A 21 -4.47 -11.87 -0.02
C GLY A 21 -5.80 -11.13 -0.31
N ASN A 22 -6.58 -10.80 0.73
CA ASN A 22 -7.82 -10.01 0.62
C ASN A 22 -7.60 -8.50 0.80
N GLU A 23 -6.34 -8.07 0.79
CA GLU A 23 -5.98 -6.69 1.05
C GLU A 23 -5.33 -6.04 -0.17
N LEU A 24 -5.56 -4.74 -0.35
CA LEU A 24 -4.81 -3.90 -1.28
C LEU A 24 -3.85 -3.03 -0.47
N TRP A 25 -2.56 -3.16 -0.76
CA TRP A 25 -1.51 -2.37 -0.14
C TRP A 25 -1.17 -1.20 -1.05
N VAL A 26 -1.33 0.02 -0.53
CA VAL A 26 -1.25 1.28 -1.28
C VAL A 26 -0.14 2.15 -0.71
N PRO A 27 1.00 2.30 -1.39
CA PRO A 27 2.06 3.22 -0.98
C PRO A 27 1.61 4.66 -1.22
N ASN A 28 1.76 5.53 -0.21
CA ASN A 28 1.39 6.94 -0.24
C ASN A 28 2.67 7.79 -0.13
N ILE A 29 3.21 8.22 -1.27
CA ILE A 29 4.58 8.77 -1.37
C ILE A 29 4.77 10.00 -0.47
N ASP A 30 3.85 10.95 -0.51
CA ASP A 30 3.97 12.23 0.20
C ASP A 30 3.58 12.10 1.69
N SER A 31 2.89 11.01 2.05
CA SER A 31 2.54 10.72 3.44
C SER A 31 3.57 9.86 4.16
N ASN A 32 4.52 9.26 3.45
CA ASN A 32 5.46 8.28 4.01
C ASN A 32 4.74 7.13 4.75
N THR A 33 3.64 6.65 4.16
CA THR A 33 2.85 5.54 4.71
C THR A 33 2.49 4.52 3.64
N VAL A 34 2.12 3.31 4.06
CA VAL A 34 1.39 2.34 3.25
C VAL A 34 0.00 2.15 3.87
N SER A 35 -1.06 2.39 3.10
CA SER A 35 -2.42 2.05 3.50
C SER A 35 -2.73 0.61 3.12
N VAL A 36 -3.33 -0.15 4.04
CA VAL A 36 -3.84 -1.50 3.79
C VAL A 36 -5.36 -1.40 3.75
N VAL A 37 -5.94 -1.74 2.61
CA VAL A 37 -7.37 -1.66 2.33
C VAL A 37 -7.95 -3.06 2.27
N ASP A 38 -9.01 -3.34 3.03
CA ASP A 38 -9.78 -4.57 2.84
C ASP A 38 -10.66 -4.46 1.59
N LEU A 39 -10.53 -5.45 0.70
CA LEU A 39 -11.24 -5.46 -0.59
C LEU A 39 -12.73 -5.80 -0.46
N ALA A 40 -13.14 -6.49 0.60
CA ALA A 40 -14.54 -6.87 0.81
C ALA A 40 -15.37 -5.70 1.37
N THR A 41 -14.78 -4.91 2.26
CA THR A 41 -15.47 -3.78 2.91
C THR A 41 -15.12 -2.42 2.30
N ALA A 42 -14.15 -2.37 1.38
CA ALA A 42 -13.64 -1.14 0.77
C ALA A 42 -13.26 -0.08 1.83
N SER A 43 -12.46 -0.50 2.81
CA SER A 43 -12.03 0.37 3.91
C SER A 43 -10.58 0.13 4.29
N VAL A 44 -9.86 1.20 4.67
CA VAL A 44 -8.52 1.08 5.24
C VAL A 44 -8.60 0.36 6.59
N THR A 45 -7.93 -0.79 6.71
CA THR A 45 -7.80 -1.54 7.96
C THR A 45 -6.56 -1.14 8.75
N ARG A 46 -5.49 -0.71 8.04
CA ARG A 46 -4.22 -0.28 8.65
C ARG A 46 -3.59 0.85 7.85
N THR A 47 -2.90 1.73 8.55
CA THR A 47 -1.95 2.68 7.96
C THR A 47 -0.61 2.45 8.61
N ILE A 48 0.37 2.02 7.81
CA ILE A 48 1.69 1.63 8.26
C ILE A 48 2.65 2.78 7.98
N PRO A 49 3.22 3.45 9.00
CA PRO A 49 4.32 4.38 8.79
C PRO A 49 5.52 3.64 8.22
N VAL A 50 6.13 4.22 7.18
CA VAL A 50 7.37 3.74 6.58
C VAL A 50 8.38 4.89 6.46
N GLY A 51 9.51 4.67 5.80
CA GLY A 51 10.46 5.75 5.48
C GLY A 51 9.99 6.61 4.31
N GLN A 52 10.90 7.41 3.76
CA GLN A 52 10.52 8.42 2.77
C GLN A 52 10.16 7.85 1.39
N SER A 53 9.09 8.37 0.80
CA SER A 53 8.72 8.12 -0.61
C SER A 53 8.59 6.63 -0.99
N PRO A 54 7.66 5.87 -0.37
CA PRO A 54 7.31 4.53 -0.86
C PRO A 54 6.70 4.59 -2.27
N ILE A 55 7.15 3.72 -3.18
CA ILE A 55 6.71 3.75 -4.59
C ILE A 55 5.91 2.52 -4.99
N ALA A 56 6.48 1.33 -4.87
CA ALA A 56 5.89 0.09 -5.33
C ALA A 56 5.90 -0.95 -4.23
N VAL A 57 4.86 -1.77 -4.20
CA VAL A 57 4.74 -2.93 -3.31
C VAL A 57 4.72 -4.19 -4.17
N VAL A 58 5.46 -5.23 -3.80
CA VAL A 58 5.30 -6.58 -4.37
C VAL A 58 5.18 -7.60 -3.25
N GLN A 59 4.48 -8.71 -3.48
CA GLN A 59 4.42 -9.83 -2.55
C GLN A 59 5.37 -10.94 -3.02
N GLU A 60 6.18 -11.48 -2.10
CA GLU A 60 6.97 -12.69 -2.35
C GLU A 60 7.19 -13.46 -1.04
N ALA A 61 7.07 -14.78 -1.11
CA ALA A 61 7.25 -15.70 0.02
C ALA A 61 6.42 -15.34 1.29
N GLY A 62 5.25 -14.74 1.09
CA GLY A 62 4.35 -14.32 2.17
C GLY A 62 4.61 -12.91 2.69
N ASP A 63 5.70 -12.25 2.31
CA ASP A 63 6.01 -10.88 2.73
C ASP A 63 5.70 -9.85 1.65
N ALA A 64 5.45 -8.61 2.08
CA ALA A 64 5.43 -7.43 1.22
C ALA A 64 6.83 -6.79 1.16
N TRP A 65 7.27 -6.42 -0.03
CA TRP A 65 8.51 -5.70 -0.29
C TRP A 65 8.19 -4.36 -0.91
N ILE A 66 8.69 -3.28 -0.30
CA ILE A 66 8.38 -1.90 -0.68
C ILE A 66 9.65 -1.17 -1.05
N THR A 67 9.68 -0.57 -2.25
CA THR A 67 10.81 0.26 -2.70
C THR A 67 10.70 1.68 -2.15
N SER A 68 11.80 2.20 -1.62
CA SER A 68 11.98 3.59 -1.18
C SER A 68 12.82 4.35 -2.19
N GLU A 69 12.25 5.36 -2.85
CA GLU A 69 13.04 6.24 -3.72
C GLU A 69 13.89 7.21 -2.89
N GLY A 70 13.32 7.79 -1.84
CA GLY A 70 13.96 8.87 -1.08
C GLY A 70 15.17 8.41 -0.26
N GLU A 71 15.17 7.16 0.19
CA GLU A 71 16.23 6.61 1.04
C GLU A 71 17.16 5.64 0.31
N GLY A 72 16.74 5.10 -0.86
CA GLY A 72 17.50 4.07 -1.58
C GLY A 72 17.42 2.67 -0.95
N ASP A 73 16.40 2.44 -0.12
CA ASP A 73 16.16 1.20 0.60
C ASP A 73 15.04 0.34 0.00
N VAL A 74 15.00 -0.93 0.38
CA VAL A 74 13.82 -1.80 0.22
C VAL A 74 13.41 -2.30 1.60
N TRP A 75 12.16 -2.04 1.98
CA TRP A 75 11.62 -2.51 3.26
C TRP A 75 10.84 -3.81 3.07
N ARG A 76 11.10 -4.78 3.94
CA ARG A 76 10.30 -6.01 4.06
C ARG A 76 9.30 -5.85 5.19
N ILE A 77 8.03 -6.09 4.90
CA ILE A 77 6.94 -6.06 5.88
C ILE A 77 6.23 -7.41 5.83
N SER A 78 6.16 -8.11 6.96
CA SER A 78 5.36 -9.33 7.08
C SER A 78 3.90 -8.95 7.30
N PRO A 79 2.97 -9.29 6.38
CA PRO A 79 1.54 -9.28 6.64
C PRO A 79 1.30 -10.28 7.77
N GLY A 80 0.91 -9.78 8.94
CA GLY A 80 0.58 -10.61 10.11
C GLY A 80 -0.55 -11.59 9.85
#